data_AF-A0A1Z5TS91-F1
#
_entry.id   AF-A0A1Z5TS91-F1
#
_cell.length_a   1.000
_cell.length_b   1.000
_cell.length_c   1.000
_cell.angle_alpha   90.00
_cell.angle_beta   90.00
_cell.angle_gamma   90.00
#
_symmetry.space_group_name_H-M   'P 1'
#
loop_
_entity.id
_entity.type
_entity.pdbx_description
1 polymer ?
#
loop_
_entity_poly.entity_id
_entity_poly.type
_entity_poly.pdbx_seq_one_letter_code
_entity_poly.pdbx_strand_id
1 'polypeptide(L)'
;MLLGWGGAGGSNGNQSAAIGAYFYLGCLLEIICGIGEWINGETFNATVFLVLGGYFGASAAVMVPFYNAVSGYGTDVDAAEAAYYASYATFLIFMAVVLLFFTIASWET
;
A
#
# COMPACT_ATOMS: atom_id res chain seq x y z
N MET A 1 -5.27 -6.88 -7.83
CA MET A 1 -4.57 -8.15 -8.16
C MET A 1 -3.86 -7.94 -9.50
N LEU A 2 -2.54 -7.73 -9.47
CA LEU A 2 -1.75 -7.25 -10.63
C LEU A 2 -1.54 -8.29 -11.74
N LEU A 3 -1.63 -9.58 -11.41
CA LEU A 3 -1.29 -10.69 -12.31
C LEU A 3 -2.47 -11.24 -13.12
N GLY A 4 -3.67 -10.69 -12.99
CA GLY A 4 -4.82 -11.15 -13.77
C GLY A 4 -5.37 -12.55 -13.39
N TRP A 5 -4.71 -13.24 -12.45
CA TRP A 5 -5.04 -14.62 -12.11
C TRP A 5 -6.41 -14.72 -11.44
N GLY A 6 -7.32 -15.49 -12.06
CA GLY A 6 -8.61 -15.85 -11.47
C GLY A 6 -9.73 -14.84 -11.72
N GLY A 7 -9.66 -14.04 -12.79
CA GLY A 7 -10.62 -12.95 -13.06
C GLY A 7 -10.32 -11.66 -12.30
N ALA A 8 -9.20 -11.65 -11.58
CA ALA A 8 -8.52 -10.49 -11.04
C ALA A 8 -8.34 -9.38 -12.10
N GLY A 9 -8.94 -8.21 -11.91
CA GLY A 9 -8.64 -7.02 -12.74
C GLY A 9 -9.38 -6.87 -14.07
N GLY A 10 -10.42 -7.66 -14.38
CA GLY A 10 -11.37 -7.32 -15.46
C GLY A 10 -12.29 -6.14 -15.07
N SER A 11 -13.19 -5.68 -15.96
CA SER A 11 -14.17 -4.60 -15.66
C SER A 11 -15.01 -4.83 -14.39
N ASN A 12 -15.07 -6.07 -13.88
CA ASN A 12 -15.76 -6.46 -12.64
C ASN A 12 -14.80 -6.96 -11.53
N GLY A 13 -13.48 -6.88 -11.76
CA GLY A 13 -12.43 -7.40 -10.90
C GLY A 13 -12.28 -6.54 -9.65
N ASN A 14 -13.10 -6.84 -8.66
CA ASN A 14 -13.21 -6.04 -7.45
C ASN A 14 -11.89 -6.08 -6.65
N GLN A 15 -11.13 -4.97 -6.67
CA GLN A 15 -9.97 -4.77 -5.80
C GLN A 15 -10.35 -4.88 -4.32
N SER A 16 -11.64 -4.79 -3.98
CA SER A 16 -12.13 -4.95 -2.62
C SER A 16 -11.87 -6.33 -2.01
N ALA A 17 -11.71 -7.39 -2.81
CA ALA A 17 -11.43 -8.73 -2.28
C ALA A 17 -10.12 -8.77 -1.48
N ALA A 18 -9.19 -7.86 -1.75
CA ALA A 18 -7.91 -7.79 -1.04
C ALA A 18 -7.95 -6.87 0.19
N ILE A 19 -8.96 -6.00 0.35
CA ILE A 19 -9.00 -4.98 1.43
C ILE A 19 -8.71 -5.59 2.81
N GLY A 20 -9.32 -6.73 3.13
CA GLY A 20 -9.08 -7.41 4.39
C GLY A 20 -7.62 -7.84 4.58
N ALA A 21 -7.00 -8.37 3.53
CA ALA A 21 -5.59 -8.76 3.56
C ALA A 21 -4.68 -7.54 3.76
N TYR A 22 -4.95 -6.42 3.07
CA TYR A 22 -4.18 -5.18 3.25
C TYR A 22 -4.29 -4.63 4.68
N PHE A 23 -5.49 -4.60 5.29
CA PHE A 23 -5.64 -4.07 6.65
C PHE A 23 -5.08 -4.99 7.73
N TYR A 24 -5.39 -6.28 7.69
CA TYR A 24 -5.06 -7.17 8.81
C TYR A 24 -3.67 -7.77 8.69
N LEU A 25 -3.32 -8.32 7.52
CA LEU A 25 -2.00 -8.92 7.31
C LEU A 25 -0.96 -7.88 6.94
N GLY A 26 -1.29 -7.02 5.98
CA GLY A 26 -0.36 -6.01 5.48
C GLY A 26 -0.15 -4.83 6.42
N CYS A 27 -1.12 -4.46 7.26
CA CYS A 27 -1.00 -3.26 8.11
C CYS A 27 -0.89 -3.64 9.60
N LEU A 28 -1.95 -4.18 10.19
CA LEU A 28 -2.00 -4.45 11.63
C LEU A 28 -0.89 -5.40 12.08
N LEU A 29 -0.73 -6.53 11.39
CA LEU A 29 0.25 -7.54 11.78
C LEU A 29 1.68 -7.03 11.57
N GLU A 30 1.97 -6.35 10.46
CA GLU A 30 3.29 -5.78 10.20
C GLU A 30 3.67 -4.68 11.20
N ILE A 31 2.72 -3.83 11.61
CA ILE A 31 2.98 -2.83 12.65
C ILE A 31 3.34 -3.51 13.98
N ILE A 32 2.63 -4.58 14.34
CA ILE A 32 2.93 -5.35 15.56
C ILE A 32 4.32 -6.00 15.45
N CYS A 33 4.66 -6.58 14.30
CA CYS A 33 6.00 -7.14 14.05
C CYS A 33 7.09 -6.05 14.17
N GLY A 34 6.88 -4.88 13.58
CA GLY A 34 7.83 -3.77 13.66
C GLY A 34 8.05 -3.26 15.08
N ILE A 35 6.99 -3.20 15.89
CA ILE A 35 7.11 -2.91 17.33
C ILE A 35 7.90 -4.02 18.05
N GLY A 36 7.66 -5.29 17.72
CA GLY A 36 8.40 -6.43 18.28
C GLY A 36 9.90 -6.35 18.00
N GLU A 37 10.27 -6.08 16.75
CA GLU A 37 11.68 -5.90 16.36
C GLU A 37 12.32 -4.68 17.03
N TRP A 38 11.56 -3.60 17.22
CA TRP A 38 12.03 -2.43 17.94
C TRP A 38 12.37 -2.74 19.39
N ILE A 39 11.54 -3.55 20.06
CA ILE A 39 11.79 -4.03 21.44
C ILE A 39 13.05 -4.91 21.51
N ASN A 40 13.31 -5.70 20.46
CA ASN A 40 14.50 -6.55 20.37
C ASN A 40 15.80 -5.77 20.06
N GLY A 41 15.69 -4.48 19.70
CA GLY A 41 16.83 -3.62 19.36
C GLY A 41 17.22 -3.64 17.87
N GLU A 42 16.51 -4.40 17.04
CA GLU A 42 16.74 -4.52 15.60
C GLU A 42 16.06 -3.37 14.85
N THR A 43 16.67 -2.18 14.90
CA THR A 43 16.06 -0.95 14.37
C THR A 43 15.83 -0.96 12.86
N PHE A 44 16.65 -1.70 12.10
CA PHE A 44 16.47 -1.82 10.66
C PHE A 44 15.19 -2.58 10.32
N ASN A 45 15.05 -3.82 10.82
CA ASN A 45 13.86 -4.65 10.61
C ASN A 45 12.60 -3.96 11.15
N ALA A 46 12.69 -3.31 12.32
CA ALA A 46 11.61 -2.53 12.88
C ALA A 46 11.11 -1.43 11.92
N THR A 47 12.04 -0.67 11.33
CA THR A 47 11.71 0.41 10.40
C THR A 47 11.08 -0.13 9.12
N VAL A 48 11.61 -1.22 8.57
CA VAL A 48 11.09 -1.87 7.37
C VAL A 48 9.64 -2.31 7.57
N PHE A 49 9.35 -3.02 8.67
CA PHE A 49 8.00 -3.50 8.97
C PHE A 49 7.00 -2.38 9.26
N LEU A 50 7.41 -1.33 9.99
CA LEU A 50 6.53 -0.20 10.27
C LEU A 50 6.17 0.59 8.99
N VAL A 51 7.13 0.76 8.08
CA VAL A 51 6.91 1.46 6.80
C VAL A 51 6.05 0.64 5.86
N LEU A 52 6.30 -0.68 5.73
CA LEU A 52 5.44 -1.57 4.96
C LEU A 52 4.02 -1.62 5.54
N GLY A 53 3.89 -1.66 6.86
CA GLY A 53 2.61 -1.63 7.57
C GLY A 53 1.78 -0.40 7.21
N GLY A 54 2.40 0.78 7.27
CA GLY A 54 1.79 2.03 6.84
C GLY A 54 1.43 2.04 5.35
N TYR A 55 2.29 1.49 4.49
CA TYR A 55 2.05 1.41 3.05
C TYR A 55 0.82 0.57 2.70
N PHE A 56 0.70 -0.62 3.27
CA PHE A 56 -0.46 -1.48 3.03
C PHE A 56 -1.74 -0.86 3.62
N GLY A 57 -1.66 -0.21 4.78
CA GLY A 57 -2.79 0.52 5.38
C GLY A 57 -3.28 1.68 4.50
N ALA A 58 -2.35 2.50 3.98
CA ALA A 58 -2.67 3.59 3.06
C ALA A 58 -3.27 3.06 1.75
N SER A 59 -2.72 1.97 1.22
CA SER A 59 -3.23 1.28 0.02
C SER A 59 -4.63 0.68 0.24
N ALA A 60 -4.93 0.23 1.45
CA ALA A 60 -6.26 -0.26 1.80
C ALA A 60 -7.28 0.89 1.83
N ALA A 61 -6.91 2.04 2.42
CA ALA A 61 -7.79 3.20 2.56
C ALA A 61 -8.32 3.71 1.21
N VAL A 62 -7.47 3.75 0.19
CA VAL A 62 -7.91 4.15 -1.16
C VAL A 62 -8.84 3.13 -1.85
N MET A 63 -8.82 1.86 -1.43
CA MET A 63 -9.70 0.82 -1.96
C MET A 63 -11.07 0.79 -1.28
N VAL A 64 -11.18 1.21 -0.02
CA VAL A 64 -12.46 1.20 0.69
C VAL A 64 -13.36 2.31 0.13
N PRO A 65 -14.55 1.99 -0.41
CA PRO A 65 -15.45 2.98 -1.00
C PRO A 65 -15.87 4.08 -0.01
N PHE A 66 -15.87 3.76 1.28
CA PHE A 66 -16.19 4.69 2.38
C PHE A 66 -15.39 5.99 2.33
N TYR A 67 -14.10 5.95 1.95
CA TYR A 67 -13.26 7.15 1.93
C TYR A 67 -13.50 8.05 0.71
N ASN A 68 -14.21 7.55 -0.31
CA ASN A 68 -14.62 8.32 -1.50
C ASN A 68 -13.50 9.19 -2.11
N ALA A 69 -12.27 8.67 -2.16
CA ALA A 69 -11.06 9.45 -2.44
C ALA A 69 -11.06 10.13 -3.82
N VAL A 70 -11.75 9.55 -4.81
CA VAL A 70 -11.84 10.09 -6.18
C VAL A 70 -12.72 11.35 -6.24
N SER A 71 -13.70 11.50 -5.34
CA SER A 71 -14.66 12.62 -5.39
C SER A 71 -14.05 14.01 -5.25
N GLY A 72 -12.84 14.12 -4.70
CA GLY A 72 -12.12 15.39 -4.59
C GLY A 72 -11.54 15.92 -5.91
N TYR A 73 -11.52 15.10 -6.97
CA TYR A 73 -10.86 15.42 -8.24
C TYR A 73 -11.79 16.06 -9.28
N GLY A 74 -13.08 16.22 -8.97
CA GLY A 74 -14.05 16.91 -9.83
C GLY A 74 -15.24 16.04 -10.23
N THR A 75 -16.10 16.60 -11.10
CA THR A 75 -17.35 15.96 -11.55
C THR A 75 -17.23 15.29 -12.92
N ASP A 76 -16.20 15.64 -13.70
CA ASP A 76 -15.86 14.95 -14.94
C ASP A 76 -15.15 13.64 -14.58
N VAL A 77 -15.79 12.51 -14.90
CA VAL A 77 -15.35 11.17 -14.47
C VAL A 77 -13.98 10.83 -15.05
N ASP A 78 -13.78 11.07 -16.34
CA ASP A 78 -12.55 10.70 -17.04
C ASP A 78 -11.37 11.57 -16.57
N ALA A 79 -11.60 12.88 -16.40
CA ALA A 79 -10.58 13.78 -15.90
C ALA A 79 -10.24 13.51 -14.42
N ALA A 80 -11.24 13.22 -13.59
CA ALA A 80 -11.06 12.92 -12.17
C ALA A 80 -10.27 11.62 -11.96
N GLU A 81 -10.61 10.57 -12.71
CA GLU A 81 -9.93 9.28 -12.64
C GLU A 81 -8.45 9.39 -13.05
N ALA A 82 -8.17 10.10 -14.16
CA ALA A 82 -6.80 10.32 -14.63
C ALA A 82 -5.96 11.08 -13.58
N ALA A 83 -6.50 12.15 -13.00
CA ALA A 83 -5.80 12.95 -11.99
C ALA A 83 -5.58 12.19 -10.67
N TYR A 84 -6.56 11.36 -10.27
CA TYR A 84 -6.46 10.48 -9.12
C TYR A 84 -5.33 9.45 -9.29
N TYR A 85 -5.30 8.74 -10.41
CA TYR A 85 -4.26 7.74 -10.66
C TYR A 85 -2.86 8.36 -10.80
N ALA A 86 -2.73 9.56 -11.38
CA ALA A 86 -1.46 10.29 -11.41
C ALA A 86 -0.94 10.63 -10.00
N SER A 87 -1.85 11.04 -9.11
CA SER A 87 -1.50 11.32 -7.70
C SER A 87 -1.11 10.05 -6.96
N TYR A 88 -1.88 8.97 -7.13
CA TYR A 88 -1.59 7.68 -6.50
C TYR A 88 -0.31 7.03 -7.03
N ALA A 89 0.00 7.18 -8.32
CA ALA A 89 1.26 6.72 -8.89
C ALA A 89 2.48 7.39 -8.25
N THR A 90 2.35 8.67 -7.87
CA THR A 90 3.43 9.39 -7.16
C THR A 90 3.73 8.73 -5.81
N PHE A 91 2.70 8.36 -5.04
CA PHE A 91 2.86 7.60 -3.80
C PHE A 91 3.58 6.26 -4.01
N LEU A 92 3.20 5.51 -5.06
CA LEU A 92 3.84 4.23 -5.40
C LEU A 92 5.31 4.40 -5.79
N ILE A 93 5.66 5.46 -6.52
CA ILE A 93 7.05 5.76 -6.92
C ILE A 93 7.91 6.02 -5.68
N PHE A 94 7.45 6.85 -4.75
CA PHE A 94 8.20 7.10 -3.52
C PHE A 94 8.34 5.85 -2.65
N MET A 95 7.31 5.01 -2.59
CA MET A 95 7.42 3.72 -1.92
C MET A 95 8.48 2.83 -2.58
N ALA A 96 8.51 2.76 -3.92
CA ALA A 96 9.52 1.99 -4.64
C ALA A 96 10.94 2.50 -4.35
N VAL A 97 11.13 3.82 -4.24
CA VAL A 97 12.42 4.43 -3.85
C VAL A 97 12.82 4.03 -2.43
N VAL A 98 11.89 4.05 -1.46
CA VAL A 98 12.19 3.60 -0.09
C VAL A 98 12.54 2.12 -0.04
N LEU A 99 11.80 1.27 -0.75
CA LEU A 99 12.09 -0.16 -0.85
C LEU A 99 13.44 -0.44 -1.52
N LEU A 100 13.84 0.37 -2.51
CA LEU A 100 15.17 0.28 -3.10
C LEU A 100 16.26 0.55 -2.05
N PHE A 101 16.09 1.59 -1.22
CA PHE A 101 17.04 1.87 -0.13
C PHE A 101 17.10 0.73 0.90
N PHE A 102 15.95 0.17 1.29
CA PHE A 102 15.93 -0.99 2.18
C PHE A 102 16.60 -2.21 1.56
N THR A 103 16.41 -2.47 0.26
CA THR A 103 17.05 -3.57 -0.46
C THR A 103 18.57 -3.41 -0.49
N ILE A 104 19.08 -2.19 -0.69
CA ILE A 104 20.51 -1.91 -0.67
C ILE A 104 21.06 -2.07 0.76
N ALA A 105 20.34 -1.55 1.76
CA ALA A 105 20.77 -1.64 3.16
C ALA A 105 20.77 -3.08 3.70
N SER A 106 19.91 -3.97 3.18
CA SER A 106 19.86 -5.36 3.60
C SER A 106 20.99 -6.24 3.03
N TRP A 107 21.88 -5.70 2.19
CA TRP A 107 23.02 -6.46 1.67
C TRP A 107 24.15 -6.65 2.69
N GLU A 108 24.16 -5.86 3.76
CA GLU A 108 25.19 -5.93 4.81
C GLU A 108 24.66 -6.50 6.14
N THR A 109 23.40 -6.91 6.19
CA THR A 109 22.74 -7.59 7.33
C THR A 109 22.67 -9.09 7.12
#